data_AF-A0A495VA14-F1
#
_entry.id   AF-A0A495VA14-F1
#
_cell.length_a   1.000
_cell.length_b   1.000
_cell.length_c   1.000
_cell.angle_alpha   90.00
_cell.angle_beta   90.00
_cell.angle_gamma   90.00
#
_symmetry.space_group_name_H-M   'P 1'
#
loop_
_entity.id
_entity.type
_entity.pdbx_description
1 polymer ?
#
loop_
_entity_poly.entity_id
_entity_poly.type
_entity_poly.pdbx_seq_one_letter_code
_entity_poly.pdbx_strand_id
1 'polypeptide(L)'
;MTDQEIFELYMAQSENVRELWKIRGSLLKDINFYTRRGDEYQVTVKTKFFSLLYSAWSEAQFIQILFTRSGFSYSEISHILNIKKKNGIAQAWDLMLTDAMRKVGNAQTRQDLNNRLKKLKSLTKVYIAEPSELRNKIAHGEWINAINNKANRVNPDIAKELALLDPVEIQKRFEVHRFFGYIVRDLVQSPKNSFHQHYWTNVVALEKYLRKTAGWNIQSKKQHLSRKPVMKNS
;
A
#
# COMPACT_ATOMS: atom_id res chain seq x y z
N MET A 1 -14.58 -2.10 -22.95
CA MET A 1 -13.16 -2.48 -23.16
C MET A 1 -13.11 -3.90 -23.67
N THR A 2 -12.16 -4.19 -24.54
CA THR A 2 -11.88 -5.54 -25.03
C THR A 2 -10.93 -6.29 -24.09
N ASP A 3 -10.87 -7.61 -24.19
CA ASP A 3 -9.91 -8.43 -23.43
C ASP A 3 -8.45 -8.05 -23.75
N GLN A 4 -8.18 -7.63 -24.98
CA GLN A 4 -6.88 -7.16 -25.43
C GLN A 4 -6.49 -5.84 -24.72
N GLU A 5 -7.40 -4.87 -24.66
CA GLU A 5 -7.18 -3.59 -23.96
C GLU A 5 -6.93 -3.83 -22.45
N ILE A 6 -7.69 -4.74 -21.83
CA ILE A 6 -7.48 -5.13 -20.42
C ILE A 6 -6.07 -5.70 -20.23
N PHE A 7 -5.65 -6.59 -21.13
CA PHE A 7 -4.32 -7.19 -21.07
C PHE A 7 -3.19 -6.17 -21.25
N GLU A 8 -3.33 -5.24 -22.19
CA GLU A 8 -2.35 -4.17 -22.42
C GLU A 8 -2.20 -3.28 -21.19
N LEU A 9 -3.31 -2.87 -20.58
CA LEU A 9 -3.28 -2.07 -19.36
C LEU A 9 -2.68 -2.84 -18.17
N TYR A 10 -2.97 -4.13 -18.06
CA TYR A 10 -2.31 -4.99 -17.07
C TYR A 10 -0.80 -5.03 -17.26
N MET A 11 -0.32 -5.17 -18.50
CA MET A 11 1.12 -5.22 -18.82
C MET A 11 1.80 -3.88 -18.52
N ALA A 12 1.22 -2.77 -18.96
CA ALA A 12 1.74 -1.43 -18.70
C ALA A 12 1.84 -1.15 -17.18
N GLN A 13 0.80 -1.48 -16.41
CA GLN A 13 0.86 -1.29 -14.96
C GLN A 13 1.79 -2.29 -14.27
N SER A 14 1.98 -3.48 -14.83
CA SER A 14 2.98 -4.41 -14.33
C SER A 14 4.40 -3.87 -14.44
N GLU A 15 4.71 -3.12 -15.51
CA GLU A 15 5.97 -2.41 -15.66
C GLU A 15 6.13 -1.30 -14.62
N ASN A 16 5.12 -0.46 -14.45
CA ASN A 16 5.11 0.60 -13.44
C ASN A 16 5.33 0.05 -12.02
N VAL A 17 4.61 -1.01 -11.65
CA VAL A 17 4.75 -1.67 -10.34
C VAL A 17 6.16 -2.18 -10.12
N ARG A 18 6.78 -2.81 -11.13
CA ARG A 18 8.17 -3.29 -11.05
C ARG A 18 9.15 -2.14 -10.89
N GLU A 19 8.99 -1.07 -11.67
CA GLU A 19 9.92 0.05 -11.64
C GLU A 19 9.84 0.83 -10.33
N LEU A 20 8.64 1.17 -9.88
CA LEU A 20 8.41 1.82 -8.59
C LEU A 20 8.92 0.97 -7.41
N TRP A 21 8.87 -0.36 -7.51
CA TRP A 21 9.47 -1.26 -6.51
C TRP A 21 11.00 -1.19 -6.47
N LYS A 22 11.67 -1.04 -7.63
CA LYS A 22 13.12 -0.81 -7.67
C LYS A 22 13.47 0.54 -7.05
N ILE A 23 12.74 1.59 -7.43
CA ILE A 23 12.91 2.95 -6.88
C ILE A 23 12.73 2.93 -5.36
N ARG A 24 11.76 2.18 -4.83
CA ARG A 24 11.58 1.95 -3.39
C ARG A 24 12.85 1.41 -2.74
N GLY A 25 13.48 0.42 -3.36
CA GLY A 25 14.75 -0.13 -2.89
C GLY A 25 15.88 0.90 -2.88
N SER A 26 15.97 1.75 -3.91
CA SER A 26 16.96 2.83 -4.00
C SER A 26 16.76 3.88 -2.91
N LEU A 27 15.55 4.44 -2.79
CA LEU A 27 15.24 5.47 -1.80
C LEU A 27 15.39 4.96 -0.36
N LEU A 28 15.10 3.68 -0.11
CA LEU A 28 15.34 3.06 1.19
C LEU A 28 16.84 2.98 1.52
N LYS A 29 17.71 2.71 0.54
CA LYS A 29 19.18 2.74 0.75
C LYS A 29 19.64 4.13 1.12
N ASP A 30 19.14 5.16 0.44
CA ASP A 30 19.43 6.55 0.80
C ASP A 30 18.99 6.87 2.22
N ILE A 31 17.75 6.56 2.59
CA ILE A 31 17.25 6.78 3.96
C ILE A 31 18.17 6.11 4.97
N ASN A 32 18.59 4.86 4.73
CA ASN A 32 19.51 4.15 5.60
C ASN A 32 20.88 4.82 5.68
N PHE A 33 21.40 5.34 4.56
CA PHE A 33 22.67 6.05 4.51
C PHE A 33 22.63 7.33 5.35
N TYR A 34 21.63 8.19 5.17
CA TYR A 34 21.49 9.42 5.94
C TYR A 34 21.15 9.17 7.42
N THR A 35 20.38 8.12 7.70
CA THR A 35 20.13 7.65 9.08
C THR A 35 21.45 7.32 9.80
N ARG A 36 22.40 6.69 9.11
CA ARG A 36 23.72 6.34 9.69
C ARG A 36 24.64 7.54 9.87
N ARG A 37 24.47 8.57 9.04
CA ARG A 37 25.20 9.84 9.17
C ARG A 37 24.64 10.76 10.25
N GLY A 38 23.48 10.45 10.82
CA GLY A 38 22.79 11.33 11.76
C GLY A 38 22.20 12.58 11.10
N ASP A 39 21.97 12.55 9.78
CA ASP A 39 21.39 13.67 9.05
C ASP A 39 19.86 13.59 9.08
N GLU A 40 19.26 14.08 10.18
CA GLU A 40 17.82 14.00 10.42
C GLU A 40 17.01 14.79 9.38
N TYR A 41 17.57 15.87 8.82
CA TYR A 41 16.91 16.64 7.77
C TYR A 41 16.75 15.81 6.50
N GLN A 42 17.83 15.18 6.03
CA GLN A 42 17.77 14.30 4.85
C GLN A 42 16.87 13.08 5.09
N VAL A 43 16.90 12.50 6.29
CA VAL A 43 15.97 11.42 6.66
C VAL A 43 14.51 11.90 6.56
N THR A 44 14.19 13.09 7.07
CA THR A 44 12.85 13.68 7.03
C THR A 44 12.38 13.91 5.60
N VAL A 45 13.21 14.58 4.78
CA VAL A 45 12.89 14.88 3.38
C VAL A 45 12.65 13.59 2.59
N LYS A 46 13.56 12.62 2.70
CA LYS A 46 13.43 11.35 1.98
C LYS A 46 12.28 10.49 2.48
N THR A 47 11.92 10.57 3.75
CA THR A 47 10.73 9.89 4.31
C THR A 47 9.44 10.43 3.68
N LYS A 48 9.33 11.75 3.49
CA LYS A 48 8.18 12.35 2.79
C LYS A 48 8.10 11.91 1.33
N PHE A 49 9.23 11.90 0.61
CA PHE A 49 9.29 11.32 -0.73
C PHE A 49 8.95 9.83 -0.75
N PHE A 50 9.33 9.09 0.28
CA PHE A 50 9.02 7.67 0.38
C PHE A 50 7.51 7.42 0.57
N SER A 51 6.82 8.33 1.27
CA SER A 51 5.35 8.33 1.39
C SER A 51 4.66 8.61 0.05
N LEU A 52 5.18 9.58 -0.73
CA LEU A 52 4.69 9.86 -2.08
C LEU A 52 4.89 8.65 -3.00
N LEU A 53 6.08 8.05 -2.96
CA LEU A 53 6.40 6.84 -3.73
C LEU A 53 5.49 5.67 -3.38
N TYR A 54 5.20 5.48 -2.08
CA TYR A 54 4.24 4.47 -1.63
C TYR A 54 2.89 4.65 -2.28
N SER A 55 2.39 5.88 -2.34
CA SER A 55 1.09 6.18 -2.92
C SER A 55 1.05 5.93 -4.43
N ALA A 56 2.09 6.35 -5.16
CA ALA A 56 2.21 6.07 -6.59
C ALA A 56 2.25 4.56 -6.87
N TRP A 57 3.04 3.81 -6.10
CA TRP A 57 3.15 2.36 -6.25
C TRP A 57 1.85 1.64 -5.87
N SER A 58 1.20 2.06 -4.79
CA SER A 58 -0.11 1.58 -4.33
C SER A 58 -1.18 1.76 -5.42
N GLU A 59 -1.20 2.91 -6.06
CA GLU A 59 -2.14 3.20 -7.15
C GLU A 59 -1.84 2.37 -8.40
N ALA A 60 -0.56 2.25 -8.80
CA ALA A 60 -0.16 1.39 -9.91
C ALA A 60 -0.55 -0.09 -9.65
N GLN A 61 -0.34 -0.58 -8.43
CA GLN A 61 -0.70 -1.94 -8.05
C GLN A 61 -2.22 -2.16 -8.05
N PHE A 62 -3.00 -1.20 -7.55
CA PHE A 62 -4.45 -1.25 -7.61
C PHE A 62 -4.94 -1.40 -9.06
N ILE A 63 -4.44 -0.56 -9.98
CA ILE A 63 -4.84 -0.60 -11.38
C ILE A 63 -4.36 -1.91 -12.04
N GLN A 64 -3.13 -2.36 -11.72
CA GLN A 64 -2.63 -3.66 -12.19
C GLN A 64 -3.58 -4.81 -11.79
N ILE A 65 -4.03 -4.85 -10.53
CA ILE A 65 -4.93 -5.90 -10.05
C ILE A 65 -6.30 -5.80 -10.72
N LEU A 66 -6.83 -4.59 -10.87
CA LEU A 66 -8.12 -4.36 -11.51
C LEU A 66 -8.18 -4.93 -12.93
N PHE A 67 -7.09 -4.80 -13.68
CA PHE A 67 -6.99 -5.31 -15.05
C PHE A 67 -6.44 -6.75 -15.15
N THR A 68 -6.38 -7.48 -14.05
CA THR A 68 -5.99 -8.89 -14.09
C THR A 68 -6.90 -9.66 -15.06
N ARG A 69 -6.29 -10.32 -16.06
CA ARG A 69 -7.02 -11.05 -17.10
C ARG A 69 -8.01 -12.05 -16.49
N SER A 70 -9.25 -12.03 -16.97
CA SER A 70 -10.36 -12.85 -16.48
C SER A 70 -10.67 -12.70 -14.99
N GLY A 71 -10.11 -11.68 -14.32
CA GLY A 71 -10.35 -11.40 -12.90
C GLY A 71 -11.68 -10.66 -12.69
N PHE A 72 -11.84 -9.52 -13.35
CA PHE A 72 -13.06 -8.71 -13.32
C PHE A 72 -13.65 -8.54 -14.71
N SER A 73 -14.98 -8.48 -14.80
CA SER A 73 -15.69 -8.11 -16.03
C SER A 73 -15.51 -6.62 -16.31
N TYR A 74 -15.78 -6.20 -17.55
CA TYR A 74 -15.73 -4.78 -17.91
C TYR A 74 -16.68 -3.93 -17.04
N SER A 75 -17.88 -4.41 -16.72
CA SER A 75 -18.82 -3.67 -15.87
C SER A 75 -18.32 -3.54 -14.43
N GLU A 76 -17.70 -4.59 -13.87
CA GLU A 76 -17.04 -4.54 -12.56
C GLU A 76 -15.90 -3.53 -12.56
N ILE A 77 -15.05 -3.56 -13.59
CA ILE A 77 -13.93 -2.62 -13.76
C ILE A 77 -14.42 -1.17 -13.80
N SER A 78 -15.40 -0.86 -14.67
CA SER A 78 -15.96 0.48 -14.79
C SER A 78 -16.59 0.96 -13.49
N HIS A 79 -17.28 0.06 -12.77
CA HIS A 79 -17.88 0.40 -11.48
C HIS A 79 -16.81 0.74 -10.43
N ILE A 80 -15.77 -0.07 -10.31
CA ILE A 80 -14.66 0.17 -9.38
C ILE A 80 -13.93 1.48 -9.70
N LEU A 81 -13.66 1.77 -10.98
CA LEU A 81 -13.06 3.04 -11.40
C LEU A 81 -13.94 4.25 -11.07
N ASN A 82 -15.25 4.12 -11.23
CA ASN A 82 -16.21 5.18 -10.89
C ASN A 82 -16.21 5.47 -9.38
N ILE A 83 -16.19 4.43 -8.53
CA ILE A 83 -16.05 4.60 -7.07
C ILE A 83 -14.71 5.25 -6.73
N LYS A 84 -13.60 4.84 -7.37
CA LYS A 84 -12.30 5.49 -7.18
C LYS A 84 -12.36 6.98 -7.46
N LYS A 85 -13.03 7.38 -8.54
CA LYS A 85 -13.17 8.80 -8.93
C LYS A 85 -14.04 9.59 -7.95
N LYS A 86 -15.15 9.02 -7.49
CA LYS A 86 -16.14 9.72 -6.66
C LYS A 86 -15.80 9.74 -5.17
N ASN A 87 -15.23 8.65 -4.66
CA ASN A 87 -15.07 8.42 -3.23
C ASN A 87 -13.61 8.25 -2.81
N GLY A 88 -12.70 7.97 -3.75
CA GLY A 88 -11.28 7.80 -3.49
C GLY A 88 -10.83 6.34 -3.53
N ILE A 89 -9.51 6.15 -3.40
CA ILE A 89 -8.85 4.84 -3.56
C ILE A 89 -9.25 3.84 -2.46
N ALA A 90 -9.54 4.32 -1.24
CA ALA A 90 -9.90 3.47 -0.11
C ALA A 90 -11.23 2.73 -0.35
N GLN A 91 -12.26 3.45 -0.80
CA GLN A 91 -13.57 2.89 -1.11
C GLN A 91 -13.52 2.01 -2.36
N ALA A 92 -12.66 2.34 -3.33
CA ALA A 92 -12.44 1.49 -4.48
C ALA A 92 -11.79 0.16 -4.12
N TRP A 93 -10.84 0.16 -3.18
CA TRP A 93 -10.27 -1.08 -2.61
C TRP A 93 -11.31 -1.89 -1.85
N ASP A 94 -12.16 -1.24 -1.06
CA ASP A 94 -13.24 -1.91 -0.32
C ASP A 94 -14.19 -2.65 -1.28
N LEU A 95 -14.58 -1.98 -2.37
CA LEU A 95 -15.41 -2.58 -3.42
C LEU A 95 -14.68 -3.73 -4.13
N MET A 96 -13.44 -3.51 -4.57
CA MET A 96 -12.64 -4.54 -5.24
C MET A 96 -12.49 -5.81 -4.38
N LEU A 97 -12.21 -5.66 -3.09
CA LEU A 97 -12.13 -6.80 -2.15
C LEU A 97 -13.46 -7.51 -1.99
N THR A 98 -14.55 -6.75 -1.92
CA THR A 98 -15.89 -7.32 -1.79
C THR A 98 -16.26 -8.11 -3.05
N ASP A 99 -16.01 -7.56 -4.23
CA ASP A 99 -16.29 -8.19 -5.52
C ASP A 99 -15.40 -9.42 -5.74
N ALA A 100 -14.11 -9.34 -5.39
CA ALA A 100 -13.19 -10.47 -5.42
C ALA A 100 -13.64 -11.61 -4.50
N MET A 101 -14.09 -11.30 -3.28
CA MET A 101 -14.57 -12.31 -2.33
C MET A 101 -15.85 -13.02 -2.82
N ARG A 102 -16.76 -12.30 -3.51
CA ARG A 102 -17.98 -12.90 -4.08
C ARG A 102 -17.68 -13.96 -5.13
N LYS A 103 -16.54 -13.88 -5.83
CA LYS A 103 -16.11 -14.87 -6.83
C LYS A 103 -15.73 -16.21 -6.19
N VAL A 104 -15.36 -16.22 -4.91
CA VAL A 104 -15.09 -17.44 -4.12
C VAL A 104 -16.37 -18.00 -3.50
N GLY A 105 -17.24 -17.13 -2.99
CA GLY A 105 -18.50 -17.56 -2.38
C GLY A 105 -19.25 -16.42 -1.70
N ASN A 106 -20.45 -16.73 -1.22
CA ASN A 106 -21.32 -15.76 -0.58
C ASN A 106 -20.90 -15.54 0.90
N ALA A 107 -20.33 -14.37 1.19
CA ALA A 107 -19.86 -14.00 2.53
C ALA A 107 -21.00 -13.66 3.52
N GLN A 108 -22.24 -13.52 3.05
CA GLN A 108 -23.42 -13.34 3.89
C GLN A 108 -23.89 -14.67 4.47
N THR A 109 -23.70 -15.78 3.75
CA THR A 109 -24.10 -17.12 4.21
C THR A 109 -22.94 -17.90 4.85
N ARG A 110 -21.69 -17.50 4.61
CA ARG A 110 -20.49 -18.14 5.14
C ARG A 110 -19.74 -17.25 6.13
N GLN A 111 -19.87 -17.54 7.42
CA GLN A 111 -19.23 -16.77 8.50
C GLN A 111 -17.70 -16.71 8.36
N ASP A 112 -17.06 -17.77 7.85
CA ASP A 112 -15.61 -17.80 7.63
C ASP A 112 -15.17 -16.75 6.60
N LEU A 113 -15.89 -16.65 5.47
CA LEU A 113 -15.62 -15.67 4.43
C LEU A 113 -15.93 -14.24 4.90
N ASN A 114 -16.98 -14.07 5.71
CA ASN A 114 -17.32 -12.78 6.32
C ASN A 114 -16.19 -12.24 7.21
N ASN A 115 -15.71 -13.08 8.12
CA ASN A 115 -14.63 -12.74 9.05
C ASN A 115 -13.34 -12.39 8.30
N ARG A 116 -13.01 -13.15 7.25
CA ARG A 116 -11.86 -12.89 6.36
C ARG A 116 -11.99 -11.55 5.64
N LEU A 117 -13.16 -11.27 5.05
CA LEU A 117 -13.40 -10.01 4.36
C LEU A 117 -13.27 -8.82 5.32
N LYS A 118 -13.86 -8.90 6.53
CA LYS A 118 -13.72 -7.86 7.56
C LYS A 118 -12.27 -7.60 7.93
N LYS A 119 -11.48 -8.66 8.12
CA LYS A 119 -10.04 -8.55 8.42
C LYS A 119 -9.25 -7.89 7.29
N LEU A 120 -9.54 -8.25 6.03
CA LEU A 120 -8.89 -7.62 4.88
C LEU A 120 -9.26 -6.13 4.80
N LYS A 121 -10.53 -5.79 4.95
CA LYS A 121 -11.01 -4.39 4.95
C LYS A 121 -10.38 -3.55 6.06
N SER A 122 -10.26 -4.09 7.28
CA SER A 122 -9.62 -3.37 8.39
C SER A 122 -8.14 -3.08 8.10
N LEU A 123 -7.44 -4.05 7.50
CA LEU A 123 -6.04 -3.87 7.11
C LEU A 123 -5.90 -2.86 5.95
N THR A 124 -6.83 -2.83 4.99
CA THR A 124 -6.85 -1.80 3.92
C THR A 124 -7.02 -0.41 4.50
N LYS A 125 -7.89 -0.23 5.50
CA LYS A 125 -8.06 1.05 6.18
C LYS A 125 -6.73 1.55 6.76
N VAL A 126 -6.05 0.71 7.54
CA VAL A 126 -4.79 1.06 8.23
C VAL A 126 -3.63 1.29 7.26
N TYR A 127 -3.45 0.38 6.28
CA TYR A 127 -2.25 0.39 5.45
C TYR A 127 -2.41 1.13 4.12
N ILE A 128 -3.62 1.44 3.68
CA ILE A 128 -3.88 2.08 2.36
C ILE A 128 -4.66 3.39 2.51
N ALA A 129 -5.76 3.40 3.28
CA ALA A 129 -6.60 4.59 3.41
C ALA A 129 -5.94 5.70 4.25
N GLU A 130 -5.57 5.42 5.50
CA GLU A 130 -4.96 6.41 6.40
C GLU A 130 -3.68 7.05 5.80
N PRO A 131 -2.75 6.29 5.16
CA PRO A 131 -1.59 6.89 4.51
C PRO A 131 -1.91 7.85 3.37
N SER A 132 -3.07 7.68 2.72
CA SER A 132 -3.47 8.52 1.59
C SER A 132 -3.79 9.96 2.01
N GLU A 133 -4.27 10.16 3.25
CA GLU A 133 -4.57 11.48 3.81
C GLU A 133 -3.28 12.27 4.03
N LEU A 134 -2.30 11.67 4.70
CA LEU A 134 -0.97 12.27 4.90
C LEU A 134 -0.27 12.53 3.57
N ARG A 135 -0.40 11.63 2.59
CA ARG A 135 0.13 11.88 1.25
C ARG A 135 -0.48 13.12 0.62
N ASN A 136 -1.80 13.27 0.65
CA ASN A 136 -2.47 14.39 -0.01
C ASN A 136 -1.91 15.71 0.53
N LYS A 137 -1.66 15.77 1.83
CA LYS A 137 -1.05 16.92 2.49
C LYS A 137 0.36 17.20 1.98
N ILE A 138 1.23 16.20 1.92
CA ILE A 138 2.59 16.34 1.37
C ILE A 138 2.53 16.79 -0.11
N ALA A 139 1.66 16.20 -0.92
CA ALA A 139 1.51 16.52 -2.33
C ALA A 139 1.01 17.95 -2.58
N HIS A 140 0.22 18.50 -1.67
CA HIS A 140 -0.25 19.89 -1.71
C HIS A 140 0.75 20.91 -1.13
N GLY A 141 1.97 20.48 -0.78
CA GLY A 141 2.98 21.38 -0.22
C GLY A 141 2.84 21.63 1.29
N GLU A 142 1.89 20.96 1.95
CA GLU A 142 1.66 21.05 3.39
C GLU A 142 2.67 20.17 4.15
N TRP A 143 3.96 20.52 4.08
CA TRP A 143 5.05 19.66 4.58
C TRP A 143 5.29 19.78 6.09
N ILE A 144 4.95 20.92 6.68
CA ILE A 144 5.14 21.20 8.11
C ILE A 144 3.78 21.55 8.72
N ASN A 145 3.12 22.56 8.16
CA ASN A 145 1.82 23.02 8.60
C ASN A 145 0.74 22.45 7.69
N ALA A 146 -0.02 21.49 8.20
CA ALA A 146 -1.23 21.01 7.55
C ALA A 146 -2.37 22.00 7.78
N ILE A 147 -3.19 22.25 6.76
CA ILE A 147 -4.43 23.03 6.86
C ILE A 147 -5.64 22.09 6.83
N ASN A 148 -6.76 22.51 7.39
CA ASN A 148 -8.00 21.76 7.32
C ASN A 148 -8.62 21.80 5.90
N ASN A 149 -9.65 20.98 5.66
CA ASN A 149 -10.32 20.90 4.35
C ASN A 149 -10.98 22.21 3.91
N LYS A 150 -11.27 23.14 4.84
CA LYS A 150 -11.82 24.47 4.54
C LYS A 150 -10.75 25.51 4.26
N ALA A 151 -9.46 25.14 4.33
CA ALA A 151 -8.31 26.02 4.16
C ALA A 151 -8.33 27.29 5.03
N ASN A 152 -8.95 27.23 6.22
CA ASN A 152 -9.15 28.40 7.08
C ASN A 152 -8.44 28.31 8.44
N ARG A 153 -7.79 27.18 8.74
CA ARG A 153 -6.97 27.00 9.94
C ARG A 153 -5.98 25.86 9.76
N VAL A 154 -4.90 25.91 10.54
CA VAL A 154 -3.96 24.79 10.71
C VAL A 154 -4.69 23.62 11.38
N ASN A 155 -4.37 22.41 10.94
CA ASN A 155 -4.77 21.16 11.56
C ASN A 155 -3.57 20.60 12.36
N PRO A 156 -3.53 20.82 13.69
CA PRO A 156 -2.39 20.43 14.51
C PRO A 156 -2.20 18.91 14.58
N ASP A 157 -3.28 18.12 14.47
CA ASP A 157 -3.20 16.66 14.54
C ASP A 157 -2.47 16.10 13.32
N ILE A 158 -2.84 16.55 12.12
CA ILE A 158 -2.16 16.15 10.87
C ILE A 158 -0.71 16.68 10.85
N ALA A 159 -0.48 17.91 11.33
CA ALA A 159 0.88 18.45 11.42
C ALA A 159 1.78 17.59 12.33
N LYS A 160 1.24 17.10 13.46
CA LYS A 160 1.93 16.16 14.34
C LYS A 160 2.20 14.83 13.65
N GLU A 161 1.22 14.27 12.94
CA GLU A 161 1.41 13.03 12.18
C GLU A 161 2.48 13.18 11.08
N LEU A 162 2.53 14.31 10.37
CA LEU A 162 3.57 14.62 9.38
C LEU A 162 4.96 14.70 10.02
N ALA A 163 5.07 15.28 11.22
CA ALA A 163 6.31 15.36 11.97
C ALA A 163 6.78 13.98 12.48
N LEU A 164 5.84 13.08 12.76
CA LEU A 164 6.10 11.72 13.27
C LEU A 164 6.19 10.65 12.16
N LEU A 165 6.24 11.06 10.89
CA LEU A 165 6.39 10.12 9.78
C LEU A 165 7.64 9.26 9.95
N ASP A 166 7.43 7.95 10.02
CA ASP A 166 8.50 6.96 10.17
C ASP A 166 8.73 6.21 8.84
N PRO A 167 9.93 6.25 8.26
CA PRO A 167 10.23 5.51 7.03
C PRO A 167 10.11 3.99 7.19
N VAL A 168 10.19 3.47 8.42
CA VAL A 168 9.91 2.07 8.75
C VAL A 168 8.43 1.75 8.59
N GLU A 169 7.54 2.60 9.10
CA GLU A 169 6.10 2.42 8.93
C GLU A 169 5.72 2.44 7.45
N ILE A 170 6.29 3.36 6.68
CA ILE A 170 6.12 3.40 5.23
C ILE A 170 6.64 2.12 4.58
N GLN A 171 7.81 1.62 4.98
CA GLN A 171 8.34 0.36 4.49
C GLN A 171 7.39 -0.82 4.79
N LYS A 172 6.78 -0.86 5.97
CA LYS A 172 5.78 -1.87 6.35
C LYS A 172 4.52 -1.76 5.49
N ARG A 173 4.05 -0.54 5.21
CA ARG A 173 2.92 -0.29 4.30
C ARG A 173 3.17 -0.89 2.91
N PHE A 174 4.36 -0.70 2.32
CA PHE A 174 4.73 -1.35 1.04
C PHE A 174 4.60 -2.88 1.10
N GLU A 175 5.12 -3.51 2.14
CA GLU A 175 5.12 -4.98 2.25
C GLU A 175 3.72 -5.54 2.48
N VAL A 176 2.95 -4.91 3.38
CA VAL A 176 1.56 -5.30 3.66
C VAL A 176 0.69 -5.16 2.41
N HIS A 177 0.80 -4.03 1.71
CA HIS A 177 0.09 -3.81 0.45
C HIS A 177 0.51 -4.83 -0.61
N ARG A 178 1.79 -5.21 -0.68
CA ARG A 178 2.23 -6.27 -1.61
C ARG A 178 1.54 -7.60 -1.31
N PHE A 179 1.43 -7.99 -0.04
CA PHE A 179 0.67 -9.19 0.34
C PHE A 179 -0.81 -9.07 -0.05
N PHE A 180 -1.42 -7.90 0.15
CA PHE A 180 -2.77 -7.65 -0.33
C PHE A 180 -2.91 -7.87 -1.83
N GLY A 181 -1.97 -7.37 -2.62
CA GLY A 181 -1.98 -7.56 -4.05
C GLY A 181 -1.95 -9.03 -4.47
N TYR A 182 -1.20 -9.87 -3.75
CA TYR A 182 -1.22 -11.32 -3.96
C TYR A 182 -2.56 -11.94 -3.55
N ILE A 183 -3.07 -11.59 -2.36
CA ILE A 183 -4.34 -12.11 -1.83
C ILE A 183 -5.49 -11.79 -2.79
N VAL A 184 -5.61 -10.55 -3.28
CA VAL A 184 -6.70 -10.17 -4.20
C VAL A 184 -6.54 -10.82 -5.56
N ARG A 185 -5.32 -10.98 -6.05
CA ARG A 185 -5.07 -11.69 -7.30
C ARG A 185 -5.49 -13.17 -7.21
N ASP A 186 -5.16 -13.84 -6.11
CA ASP A 186 -5.58 -15.22 -5.87
C ASP A 186 -7.10 -15.35 -5.80
N LEU A 187 -7.79 -14.37 -5.20
CA LEU A 187 -9.25 -14.32 -5.12
C LEU A 187 -9.91 -14.24 -6.51
N VAL A 188 -9.32 -13.49 -7.44
CA VAL A 188 -9.92 -13.23 -8.76
C VAL A 188 -9.49 -14.22 -9.85
N GLN A 189 -8.27 -14.78 -9.79
CA GLN A 189 -7.73 -15.66 -10.86
C GLN A 189 -8.05 -17.14 -10.69
N SER A 190 -8.24 -17.64 -9.47
CA SER A 190 -8.41 -19.09 -9.26
C SER A 190 -9.35 -19.44 -8.11
N PRO A 191 -10.61 -18.98 -8.15
CA PRO A 191 -11.55 -19.15 -7.03
C PRO A 191 -11.89 -20.61 -6.69
N LYS A 192 -11.70 -21.59 -7.60
CA LYS A 192 -12.26 -22.95 -7.47
C LYS A 192 -11.26 -24.08 -7.15
N ASN A 193 -10.01 -24.05 -7.61
CA ASN A 193 -9.10 -25.22 -7.47
C ASN A 193 -7.80 -24.97 -6.68
N SER A 194 -7.27 -23.75 -6.66
CA SER A 194 -6.01 -23.40 -5.97
C SER A 194 -6.17 -22.27 -4.93
N PHE A 195 -7.38 -21.71 -4.83
CA PHE A 195 -7.75 -20.64 -3.91
C PHE A 195 -7.27 -20.94 -2.49
N HIS A 196 -7.72 -22.04 -1.88
CA HIS A 196 -7.44 -22.33 -0.48
C HIS A 196 -5.94 -22.44 -0.16
N GLN A 197 -5.12 -22.94 -1.09
CA GLN A 197 -3.69 -23.15 -0.85
C GLN A 197 -2.90 -21.83 -0.96
N HIS A 198 -3.04 -21.09 -2.07
CA HIS A 198 -2.25 -19.86 -2.30
C HIS A 198 -2.74 -18.68 -1.46
N TYR A 199 -4.06 -18.49 -1.37
CA TYR A 199 -4.65 -17.45 -0.53
C TYR A 199 -4.24 -17.61 0.94
N TRP A 200 -4.35 -18.84 1.48
CA TRP A 200 -3.99 -19.08 2.88
C TRP A 200 -2.51 -18.87 3.13
N THR A 201 -1.66 -19.30 2.19
CA THR A 201 -0.22 -19.06 2.26
C THR A 201 0.08 -17.55 2.34
N ASN A 202 -0.56 -16.74 1.51
CA ASN A 202 -0.37 -15.29 1.50
C ASN A 202 -0.93 -14.60 2.76
N VAL A 203 -2.08 -15.04 3.28
CA VAL A 203 -2.65 -14.54 4.54
C VAL A 203 -1.75 -14.88 5.73
N VAL A 204 -1.28 -16.13 5.84
CA VAL A 204 -0.38 -16.55 6.92
C VAL A 204 0.96 -15.81 6.83
N ALA A 205 1.48 -15.60 5.63
CA ALA A 205 2.70 -14.83 5.41
C ALA A 205 2.53 -13.37 5.87
N LEU A 206 1.39 -12.74 5.56
CA LEU A 206 1.06 -11.40 6.03
C LEU A 206 0.99 -11.34 7.56
N GLU A 207 0.28 -12.26 8.20
CA GLU A 207 0.18 -12.31 9.67
C GLU A 207 1.53 -12.55 10.35
N LYS A 208 2.37 -13.41 9.77
CA LYS A 208 3.74 -13.62 10.23
C LYS A 208 4.58 -12.35 10.08
N TYR A 209 4.44 -11.64 8.96
CA TYR A 209 5.12 -10.37 8.72
C TYR A 209 4.70 -9.31 9.75
N LEU A 210 3.41 -9.13 9.98
CA LEU A 210 2.87 -8.18 10.95
C LEU A 210 3.38 -8.47 12.36
N ARG A 211 3.36 -9.73 12.80
CA ARG A 211 3.91 -10.14 14.12
C ARG A 211 5.41 -9.85 14.22
N LYS A 212 6.18 -10.21 13.19
CA LYS A 212 7.64 -10.00 13.16
C LYS A 212 8.03 -8.52 13.20
N THR A 213 7.18 -7.64 12.68
CA THR A 213 7.48 -6.21 12.48
C THR A 213 6.75 -5.27 13.43
N ALA A 214 5.94 -5.79 14.36
CA ALA A 214 5.14 -5.00 15.30
C ALA A 214 5.99 -4.02 16.13
N GLY A 215 7.17 -4.43 16.59
CA GLY A 215 8.09 -3.58 17.36
C GLY A 215 9.12 -2.83 16.52
N TRP A 216 9.08 -2.93 15.18
CA TRP A 216 10.09 -2.32 14.31
C TRP A 216 9.69 -0.88 13.96
N ASN A 217 10.55 0.07 14.31
CA ASN A 217 10.44 1.52 14.09
C ASN A 217 11.81 2.15 13.78
N ILE A 218 11.85 3.45 13.46
CA ILE A 218 13.09 4.17 13.14
C ILE A 218 14.16 4.06 14.23
N GLN A 219 13.78 4.00 15.50
CA GLN A 219 14.74 3.87 16.61
C GLN A 219 15.40 2.49 16.64
N SER A 220 14.61 1.42 16.52
CA SER A 220 15.15 0.05 16.39
C SER A 220 15.99 -0.09 15.12
N LYS A 221 15.65 0.64 14.06
CA LYS A 221 16.40 0.66 12.80
C LYS A 221 17.74 1.36 12.97
N LYS A 222 17.80 2.51 13.65
CA LYS A 222 19.04 3.21 14.00
C LYS A 222 19.98 2.27 14.78
N GLN A 223 19.47 1.58 15.80
CA GLN A 223 20.24 0.60 16.58
C GLN A 223 20.75 -0.58 15.74
N HIS A 224 19.95 -1.05 14.78
CA HIS A 224 20.38 -2.14 13.89
C HIS A 224 21.41 -1.66 12.86
N LEU A 225 21.31 -0.43 12.37
CA LEU A 225 22.22 0.13 11.37
C LEU A 225 23.57 0.55 11.96
N SER A 226 23.62 0.95 13.24
CA SER A 226 24.87 1.30 13.93
C SER A 226 25.81 0.09 14.12
N ARG A 227 25.27 -1.12 14.12
CA ARG A 227 26.05 -2.38 14.15
C ARG A 227 26.80 -2.68 12.85
N LYS A 228 26.59 -1.90 11.79
CA LYS A 228 27.25 -2.08 10.48
C LYS A 228 28.33 -1.00 10.26
N PRO A 229 29.56 -1.37 9.84
CA PRO A 229 30.64 -0.40 9.63
C PRO A 229 30.31 0.59 8.50
N VAL A 230 30.47 1.89 8.76
CA VAL A 230 30.30 2.95 7.74
C VAL A 230 31.56 2.95 6.89
N MET A 231 31.50 2.41 5.68
CA MET A 231 32.55 2.65 4.69
C MET A 231 32.53 4.15 4.40
N LYS A 232 33.56 4.87 4.86
CA LYS A 232 33.84 6.22 4.39
C LYS A 232 34.27 6.05 2.94
N ASN A 233 33.49 6.58 2.00
CA ASN A 233 34.02 6.83 0.67
C ASN A 233 35.02 7.98 0.83
N SER A 234 36.29 7.63 0.92
CA SER A 234 37.44 8.53 0.74
C SER A 234 37.50 9.02 -0.69
#